data_AF-A0A0X3T8Q6-F1
#
_entry.id   AF-A0A0X3T8Q6-F1
#
_cell.length_a   1.000
_cell.length_b   1.000
_cell.length_c   1.000
_cell.angle_alpha   90.00
_cell.angle_beta   90.00
_cell.angle_gamma   90.00
#
_symmetry.space_group_name_H-M   'P 1'
#
loop_
_entity.id
_entity.type
_entity.pdbx_description
1 polymer ?
#
loop_
_entity_poly.entity_id
_entity_poly.type
_entity_poly.pdbx_seq_one_letter_code
_entity_poly.pdbx_strand_id
1 'polypeptide(L)' 'MITFLFASLVSFSVWAGSVNVNEASASELAQLNGIGKVKAERIVAYREANGEFDEAQDLLSVKGIGTKTLAKNRDRIEVE' A
#
# COMPACT_ATOMS: atom_id res chain seq x y z
N MET A 1 35.39 13.63 22.00
CA MET A 1 34.02 13.75 21.45
C MET A 1 34.06 13.15 20.06
N ILE A 2 33.74 11.85 19.96
CA ILE A 2 33.82 11.08 18.71
C ILE A 2 32.50 11.30 17.98
N THR A 3 32.54 11.96 16.82
CA THR A 3 31.39 12.17 15.96
C THR A 3 31.02 10.85 15.30
N PHE A 4 29.96 10.21 15.78
CA PHE A 4 29.41 9.00 15.18
C PHE A 4 28.74 9.34 13.85
N LEU A 5 29.31 8.77 12.79
CA LEU A 5 28.76 8.67 11.44
C LEU A 5 27.39 7.96 11.52
N PHE A 6 26.29 8.70 11.39
CA PHE A 6 24.94 8.14 11.31
C PHE A 6 24.69 7.60 9.90
N ALA A 7 25.30 6.44 9.59
CA ALA A 7 24.93 5.66 8.42
C ALA A 7 23.60 4.97 8.70
N SER A 8 22.49 5.70 8.55
CA SER A 8 21.16 5.10 8.53
C SER A 8 20.99 4.37 7.20
N LEU A 9 21.38 3.10 7.19
CA LEU A 9 20.91 2.13 6.22
C LEU A 9 19.39 2.04 6.39
N VAL A 10 18.65 2.80 5.59
CA VAL A 10 17.22 2.59 5.46
C VAL A 10 17.09 1.23 4.78
N SER A 11 16.80 0.20 5.58
CA SER A 11 16.48 -1.12 5.09
C SER A 11 15.22 -1.01 4.25
N PHE A 12 15.36 -0.91 2.93
CA PHE A 12 14.28 -1.21 2.01
C PHE A 12 14.06 -2.72 2.10
N SER A 13 13.18 -3.12 3.00
CA SER A 13 12.66 -4.48 3.03
C SER A 13 11.86 -4.68 1.75
N VAL A 14 12.51 -5.19 0.71
CA VAL A 14 11.83 -5.85 -0.42
C VAL A 14 11.39 -7.22 0.06
N TRP A 15 10.51 -7.24 1.05
CA TRP A 15 9.75 -8.45 1.32
C TRP A 15 8.63 -8.42 0.30
N ALA A 16 8.54 -9.46 -0.53
CA ALA A 16 7.34 -9.79 -1.27
C ALA A 16 6.23 -10.28 -0.30
N GLY A 17 6.06 -9.55 0.82
CA GLY A 17 5.04 -9.74 1.82
C GLY A 17 3.77 -9.02 1.42
N SER A 18 2.77 -9.22 2.25
CA SER A 18 1.56 -8.42 2.31
C SER A 18 1.87 -6.92 2.38
N VAL A 19 0.95 -6.13 1.83
CA VAL A 19 1.00 -4.68 1.79
C VAL A 19 -0.20 -4.18 2.60
N ASN A 20 0.08 -3.53 3.74
CA ASN A 20 -0.94 -2.88 4.54
C ASN A 20 -1.50 -1.66 3.78
N VAL A 21 -2.79 -1.66 3.46
CA VAL A 21 -3.40 -0.61 2.63
C VAL A 21 -3.72 0.69 3.39
N ASN A 22 -3.66 0.68 4.71
CA ASN A 22 -3.81 1.86 5.55
C ASN A 22 -2.48 2.61 5.72
N GLU A 23 -1.36 1.89 5.72
CA GLU A 23 -0.04 2.49 5.98
C GLU A 23 0.83 2.65 4.74
N ALA A 24 0.77 1.71 3.79
CA ALA A 24 1.70 1.67 2.66
C ALA A 24 1.68 2.95 1.82
N SER A 25 2.84 3.36 1.34
CA SER A 25 2.98 4.45 0.39
C SER A 25 2.38 4.09 -0.97
N ALA A 26 2.10 5.12 -1.80
CA ALA A 26 1.65 4.88 -3.16
C ALA A 26 2.65 4.06 -4.01
N SER A 27 3.95 4.10 -3.68
CA SER A 27 4.97 3.30 -4.38
C SER A 27 4.87 1.82 -4.01
N GLU A 28 4.64 1.52 -2.72
CA GLU A 28 4.48 0.15 -2.22
C GLU A 28 3.17 -0.47 -2.69
N LEU A 29 2.08 0.30 -2.66
CA LEU A 29 0.78 -0.10 -3.22
C LEU A 29 0.87 -0.41 -4.72
N ALA A 30 1.75 0.30 -5.45
CA ALA A 30 1.96 0.06 -6.87
C ALA A 30 2.69 -1.26 -7.19
N GLN A 31 3.14 -2.00 -6.17
CA GLN A 31 3.70 -3.36 -6.33
C GLN A 31 2.62 -4.45 -6.36
N LEU A 32 1.36 -4.09 -6.10
CA LEU A 32 0.22 -4.99 -6.22
C LEU A 32 -0.18 -5.20 -7.69
N ASN A 33 -0.61 -6.42 -8.02
CA ASN A 33 -0.92 -6.82 -9.39
C ASN A 33 -2.10 -6.02 -9.96
N GLY A 34 -1.83 -5.24 -11.00
CA GLY A 34 -2.86 -4.41 -11.65
C GLY A 34 -3.19 -3.11 -10.90
N ILE A 35 -2.37 -2.73 -9.92
CA ILE A 35 -2.38 -1.43 -9.25
C ILE A 35 -1.11 -0.70 -9.68
N GLY A 36 -1.22 0.19 -10.66
CA GLY A 36 -0.13 1.10 -11.03
C GLY A 36 -0.20 2.42 -10.24
N LYS A 37 0.77 3.31 -10.43
CA LYS A 37 0.89 4.63 -9.77
C LYS A 37 -0.44 5.36 -9.58
N VAL A 38 -1.22 5.52 -10.66
CA VAL A 38 -2.51 6.25 -10.62
C VAL A 38 -3.54 5.60 -9.69
N LYS A 39 -3.58 4.26 -9.63
CA LYS A 39 -4.52 3.56 -8.74
C LYS A 39 -4.03 3.60 -7.30
N ALA A 40 -2.73 3.44 -7.09
CA ALA A 40 -2.12 3.56 -5.77
C ALA A 40 -2.35 4.95 -5.15
N GLU A 41 -2.16 6.02 -5.92
CA GLU A 41 -2.47 7.39 -5.48
C GLU A 41 -3.94 7.57 -5.10
N ARG A 42 -4.86 6.90 -5.81
CA ARG A 42 -6.29 6.94 -5.45
C ARG A 42 -6.61 6.20 -4.17
N ILE A 43 -5.88 5.13 -3.84
CA ILE A 43 -6.04 4.43 -2.56
C ILE A 43 -5.64 5.36 -1.42
N VAL A 44 -4.48 6.01 -1.54
CA VAL A 44 -3.99 6.98 -0.54
C VAL A 44 -4.97 8.15 -0.40
N ALA A 45 -5.37 8.76 -1.51
CA ALA A 45 -6.32 9.87 -1.48
C ALA A 45 -7.69 9.45 -0.91
N TYR A 46 -8.12 8.21 -1.15
CA TYR A 46 -9.37 7.70 -0.60
C TYR A 46 -9.28 7.58 0.93
N ARG A 47 -8.22 6.96 1.47
CA ARG A 47 -8.09 6.79 2.93
C ARG A 47 -7.89 8.13 3.66
N GLU A 48 -7.21 9.08 3.03
CA GLU A 48 -7.08 10.45 3.55
C GLU A 48 -8.41 11.21 3.61
N ALA A 49 -9.33 10.93 2.69
CA ALA A 49 -10.61 11.64 2.59
C ALA A 49 -11.76 10.94 3.33
N ASN A 50 -11.73 9.61 3.45
CA ASN A 50 -12.86 8.80 3.94
C ASN A 50 -12.54 8.03 5.24
N GLY A 51 -11.28 8.02 5.67
CA GLY A 51 -10.80 7.19 6.77
C GLY A 51 -10.18 5.88 6.28
N GLU A 52 -9.66 5.11 7.24
CA GLU A 52 -9.01 3.83 7.02
C GLU A 52 -9.98 2.80 6.41
N PHE A 53 -9.42 1.79 5.74
CA PHE A 53 -10.18 0.63 5.29
C PHE A 53 -10.33 -0.35 6.46
N ASP A 54 -11.52 -0.93 6.62
CA ASP A 54 -11.79 -1.94 7.66
C ASP A 54 -11.54 -3.35 7.12
N GLU A 55 -11.77 -3.56 5.83
CA GLU A 55 -11.50 -4.80 5.13
C GLU A 55 -11.00 -4.57 3.70
N ALA A 56 -10.33 -5.58 3.13
CA ALA A 56 -9.80 -5.49 1.77
C ALA A 56 -10.91 -5.21 0.72
N GLN A 57 -12.17 -5.52 1.02
CA GLN A 57 -13.33 -5.29 0.15
C GLN A 57 -13.58 -3.80 -0.05
N ASP A 58 -13.25 -2.96 0.93
CA ASP A 58 -13.50 -1.52 0.88
C ASP A 58 -12.69 -0.83 -0.22
N LEU A 59 -11.61 -1.45 -0.68
CA LEU A 59 -10.85 -1.00 -1.85
C LEU A 59 -11.70 -0.96 -3.13
N LEU A 60 -12.85 -1.65 -3.19
CA LEU A 60 -13.79 -1.56 -4.31
C LEU A 60 -14.44 -0.18 -4.43
N SER A 61 -14.46 0.61 -3.35
CA SER A 61 -14.91 2.00 -3.36
C SER A 61 -13.91 2.94 -4.07
N VAL A 62 -12.66 2.49 -4.26
CA VAL A 62 -11.62 3.26 -4.94
C VAL A 62 -11.77 3.16 -6.46
N LYS A 63 -11.96 4.32 -7.12
CA LYS A 63 -12.15 4.39 -8.57
C LYS A 63 -11.01 3.71 -9.35
N GLY A 64 -11.38 2.65 -10.09
CA GLY A 64 -10.46 1.89 -10.94
C GLY A 64 -9.88 0.64 -10.28
N ILE A 65 -10.27 0.36 -9.04
CA ILE A 65 -10.11 -0.95 -8.41
C ILE A 65 -11.43 -1.70 -8.57
N GLY A 66 -11.35 -2.87 -9.20
CA GLY A 66 -12.51 -3.74 -9.37
C GLY A 66 -12.23 -5.13 -8.78
N THR A 67 -13.26 -5.96 -8.73
CA THR A 67 -13.22 -7.32 -8.17
C THR A 67 -12.07 -8.16 -8.70
N LYS A 68 -11.72 -8.03 -9.99
CA LYS A 68 -10.57 -8.72 -10.60
C LYS A 68 -9.23 -8.26 -10.04
N THR A 69 -9.03 -6.95 -9.83
CA THR A 69 -7.81 -6.42 -9.24
C THR A 69 -7.70 -6.86 -7.79
N LEU A 70 -8.82 -6.83 -7.08
CA LEU A 70 -8.86 -7.22 -5.68
C LEU A 70 -8.57 -8.71 -5.49
N ALA A 71 -9.22 -9.58 -6.28
CA ALA A 71 -9.00 -11.03 -6.25
C ALA A 71 -7.53 -11.43 -6.48
N LYS A 72 -6.82 -10.74 -7.37
CA LYS A 72 -5.40 -10.98 -7.67
C LYS A 72 -4.44 -10.63 -6.52
N ASN A 73 -4.92 -9.87 -5.53
CA ASN A 73 -4.10 -9.35 -4.46
C ASN A 73 -4.62 -9.73 -3.07
N ARG A 74 -5.62 -10.62 -2.96
CA ARG A 74 -6.22 -11.02 -1.68
C ARG A 74 -5.18 -11.46 -0.66
N ASP A 75 -4.25 -12.31 -1.07
CA ASP A 75 -3.20 -12.85 -0.20
C ASP A 75 -2.05 -11.87 0.03
N ARG A 76 -2.12 -10.67 -0.54
CA ARG A 76 -1.09 -9.63 -0.48
C ARG A 76 -1.60 -8.31 0.09
N ILE A 77 -2.87 -8.24 0.48
CA ILE A 77 -3.46 -7.06 1.09
C ILE A 77 -3.67 -7.37 2.56
N GLU A 78 -3.10 -6.52 3.40
CA GLU A 78 -3.39 -6.48 4.83
C GLU A 78 -4.17 -5.24 5.17
N VAL A 79 -5.01 -5.38 6.19
CA VAL A 79 -5.76 -4.30 6.81
C VAL A 79 -5.55 -4.48 8.30
N GLU A 80 -4.90 -3.49 8.92
CA GLU A 80 -4.69 -3.38 10.36
C GLU A 80 -5.28 -2.06 10.86
#